data_AF-A0A1C5YP23-F1
#
_entry.id   AF-A0A1C5YP23-F1
#
_cell.length_a   1.000
_cell.length_b   1.000
_cell.length_c   1.000
_cell.angle_alpha   90.00
_cell.angle_beta   90.00
_cell.angle_gamma   90.00
#
_symmetry.space_group_name_H-M   'P 1'
#
loop_
_entity.id
_entity.type
_entity.pdbx_description
1 polymer ?
#
loop_
_entity_poly.entity_id
_entity_poly.type
_entity_poly.pdbx_seq_one_letter_code
_entity_poly.pdbx_strand_id
1 'polypeptide(L)'
;MDTLYPEIDHVEVKENDFAAALQTDASKKSFVIVDGEEELQAIMQEPLEKWRIFLHPTQRKVVGKKFNGPARVLGGAGTGKTVVAMHRAKMLAADLEADGKILFTTYTKNLAEDIKENLRKICSAEEMKKIDIINLDAWVSNFLRRQGYEYQIVYDEEVDKAWRDAIAIAGGDLSFVENFYKDEWVKVV
;
A
#
# COMPACT_ATOMS: atom_id res chain seq x y z
N MET A 1 -5.15 17.48 17.89
CA MET A 1 -5.03 17.36 16.42
C MET A 1 -3.71 18.03 16.10
N ASP A 2 -2.61 17.30 16.21
CA ASP A 2 -1.27 17.88 16.12
C ASP A 2 -0.83 17.95 14.66
N THR A 3 -0.61 19.18 14.20
CA THR A 3 -0.07 19.49 12.88
C THR A 3 1.40 19.08 12.80
N LEU A 4 1.79 18.42 11.70
CA LEU A 4 3.15 17.94 11.39
C LEU A 4 4.16 19.05 11.03
N TYR A 5 3.80 20.31 11.27
CA TYR A 5 4.64 21.47 10.97
C TYR A 5 4.65 22.41 12.19
N PRO A 6 5.82 22.71 12.79
CA PRO A 6 5.91 23.71 13.82
C PRO A 6 5.62 25.11 13.26
N GLU A 7 5.08 26.01 14.09
CA GLU A 7 4.92 27.43 13.76
C GLU A 7 6.29 28.06 13.44
N ILE A 8 6.33 28.92 12.42
CA ILE A 8 7.56 29.47 11.84
C ILE A 8 8.06 30.62 12.72
N ASP A 9 9.17 30.41 13.43
CA ASP A 9 9.92 31.48 14.07
C ASP A 9 10.64 32.32 13.00
N HIS A 10 10.34 33.62 12.96
CA HIS A 10 11.04 34.57 12.10
C HIS A 10 12.41 34.91 12.70
N VAL A 11 13.49 34.41 12.09
CA VAL A 11 14.87 34.76 12.44
C VAL A 11 15.40 35.80 11.46
N GLU A 12 15.81 36.97 11.96
CA GLU A 12 16.49 38.00 11.18
C GLU A 12 17.92 37.53 10.79
N VAL A 13 18.21 37.48 9.49
CA VAL A 13 19.51 37.07 8.95
C VAL A 13 20.32 38.31 8.55
N LYS A 14 21.56 38.44 9.04
CA LYS A 14 22.50 39.51 8.68
C LYS A 14 23.34 39.13 7.44
N GLU A 15 23.69 40.14 6.66
CA GLU A 15 24.03 40.09 5.23
C GLU A 15 25.38 39.46 4.82
N ASN A 16 26.01 38.58 5.63
CA ASN A 16 27.28 37.96 5.24
C ASN A 16 27.58 36.56 5.79
N ASP A 17 26.55 35.81 6.19
CA ASP A 17 26.69 34.40 6.60
C ASP A 17 25.87 33.48 5.70
N PHE A 18 26.49 33.03 4.60
CA PHE A 18 25.87 32.10 3.64
C PHE A 18 25.57 30.73 4.26
N ALA A 19 26.35 30.29 5.26
CA ALA A 19 26.11 29.02 5.94
C ALA A 19 24.86 29.10 6.83
N ALA A 20 24.65 30.22 7.51
CA ALA A 20 23.41 30.48 8.26
C ALA A 20 22.19 30.68 7.34
N ALA A 21 22.36 31.34 6.19
CA ALA A 21 21.28 31.54 5.21
C ALA A 21 20.79 30.22 4.57
N LEU A 22 21.66 29.20 4.44
CA LEU A 22 21.26 27.86 4.01
C LEU A 22 20.47 27.08 5.08
N GLN A 23 20.57 27.46 6.35
CA GLN A 23 19.86 26.79 7.45
C GLN A 23 18.46 27.34 7.71
N THR A 24 18.11 28.49 7.11
CA THR A 24 16.77 29.08 7.16
C THR A 24 15.73 28.17 6.49
N ASP A 25 14.50 28.13 7.02
CA ASP A 25 13.43 27.25 6.51
C ASP A 25 13.04 27.52 5.05
N ALA A 26 13.33 28.72 4.53
CA ALA A 26 13.20 29.05 3.11
C ALA A 26 14.20 28.26 2.22
N SER A 27 15.43 28.06 2.68
CA SER A 27 16.47 27.31 1.96
C SER A 27 16.31 25.79 2.09
N LYS A 28 15.78 25.30 3.22
CA LYS A 28 15.44 23.88 3.42
C LYS A 28 14.31 23.37 2.51
N LYS A 29 13.51 24.26 1.92
CA LYS A 29 12.54 23.89 0.87
C LYS A 29 13.20 23.57 -0.48
N SER A 30 14.41 24.06 -0.71
CA SER A 30 15.12 23.89 -1.99
C SER A 30 16.36 23.00 -1.89
N PHE A 31 16.96 22.84 -0.71
CA PHE A 31 18.10 21.95 -0.48
C PHE A 31 17.95 21.21 0.85
N VAL A 32 17.45 19.98 0.78
CA VAL A 32 17.68 18.99 1.84
C VAL A 32 19.07 18.45 1.57
N ILE A 33 20.01 18.64 2.49
CA ILE A 33 21.25 17.84 2.50
C ILE A 33 20.80 16.42 2.85
N VAL A 34 20.59 15.60 1.83
CA VAL A 34 20.11 14.23 1.96
C VAL A 34 21.32 13.32 2.10
N ASP A 35 21.52 12.76 3.30
CA ASP A 35 22.32 11.54 3.44
C ASP A 35 21.79 10.50 2.43
N GLY A 36 22.60 10.13 1.44
CA GLY A 36 22.21 9.17 0.41
C GLY A 36 22.32 9.60 -1.05
N GLU A 37 22.80 10.81 -1.35
CA GLU A 37 22.95 11.26 -2.74
C GLU A 37 23.93 10.38 -3.54
N GLU A 38 25.00 9.87 -2.90
CA GLU A 38 25.92 8.91 -3.51
C GLU A 38 25.27 7.54 -3.77
N GLU A 39 24.47 7.02 -2.82
CA GLU A 39 23.71 5.76 -3.02
C GLU A 39 22.66 5.92 -4.13
N LEU A 40 22.04 7.09 -4.22
CA LEU A 40 21.07 7.43 -5.25
C LEU A 40 21.75 7.54 -6.63
N GLN A 41 22.91 8.18 -6.73
CA GLN A 41 23.68 8.24 -7.97
C GLN A 41 24.19 6.86 -8.39
N ALA A 42 24.60 6.01 -7.45
CA ALA A 42 25.04 4.65 -7.73
C ALA A 42 23.90 3.78 -8.28
N ILE A 43 22.70 3.85 -7.68
CA ILE A 43 21.54 3.10 -8.18
C ILE A 43 21.05 3.65 -9.53
N MET A 44 21.34 4.92 -9.86
CA MET A 44 21.00 5.47 -11.18
C MET A 44 21.65 4.78 -12.37
N GLN A 45 22.77 4.11 -12.15
CA GLN A 45 23.47 3.36 -13.18
C GLN A 45 23.08 1.88 -13.20
N GLU A 46 22.21 1.44 -12.29
CA GLU A 46 21.83 0.05 -12.12
C GLU A 46 20.55 -0.32 -12.90
N PRO A 47 20.39 -1.61 -13.27
CA PRO A 47 19.19 -2.10 -13.93
C PRO A 47 17.92 -1.86 -13.10
N LEU A 48 16.77 -1.76 -13.80
CA LEU A 48 15.46 -1.48 -13.20
C LEU A 48 15.10 -2.48 -12.07
N GLU A 49 15.57 -3.71 -12.16
CA GLU A 49 15.35 -4.74 -11.13
C GLU A 49 15.92 -4.34 -9.77
N LYS A 50 17.06 -3.64 -9.73
CA LYS A 50 17.63 -3.16 -8.46
C LYS A 50 16.85 -1.96 -7.92
N TRP A 51 16.33 -1.10 -8.79
CA TRP A 51 15.44 0.00 -8.39
C TRP A 51 14.16 -0.49 -7.71
N ARG A 52 13.60 -1.61 -8.18
CA ARG A 52 12.38 -2.21 -7.60
C ARG A 52 12.55 -2.68 -6.16
N ILE A 53 13.78 -2.80 -5.66
CA ILE A 53 14.10 -3.21 -4.29
C ILE A 53 14.91 -2.16 -3.50
N PHE A 54 15.30 -1.04 -4.13
CA PHE A 54 16.12 -0.01 -3.50
C PHE A 54 15.30 0.87 -2.55
N LEU A 55 15.61 0.79 -1.25
CA LEU A 55 15.00 1.65 -0.23
C LEU A 55 15.85 2.91 -0.03
N HIS A 56 15.32 4.05 -0.45
CA HIS A 56 16.01 5.33 -0.29
C HIS A 56 16.24 5.66 1.20
N PRO A 57 17.38 6.25 1.60
CA PRO A 57 17.69 6.53 3.01
C PRO A 57 16.61 7.31 3.77
N THR A 58 15.95 8.28 3.13
CA THR A 58 14.83 9.03 3.75
C THR A 58 13.63 8.15 4.09
N GLN A 59 13.44 7.03 3.39
CA GLN A 59 12.35 6.07 3.63
C GLN A 59 12.66 5.09 4.77
N ARG A 60 13.95 4.90 5.12
CA ARG A 60 14.37 4.00 6.23
C ARG A 60 13.71 4.39 7.55
N LYS A 61 13.54 5.69 7.80
CA LYS A 61 12.83 6.22 8.98
C LYS A 61 11.39 5.73 9.07
N VAL A 62 10.68 5.65 7.95
CA VAL A 62 9.28 5.17 7.90
C VAL A 62 9.20 3.66 8.08
N VAL A 63 10.12 2.92 7.45
CA VAL A 63 10.21 1.46 7.58
C VAL A 63 10.47 1.06 9.04
N GLY A 64 11.49 1.66 9.67
CA GLY A 64 11.94 1.35 11.03
C GLY A 64 11.04 1.84 12.16
N LYS A 65 10.06 2.70 11.87
CA LYS A 65 9.21 3.29 12.91
C LYS A 65 8.27 2.23 13.51
N LYS A 66 8.24 2.16 14.84
CA LYS A 66 7.20 1.43 15.59
C LYS A 66 5.95 2.29 15.66
N PHE A 67 4.81 1.72 15.29
CA PHE A 67 3.51 2.39 15.33
C PHE A 67 2.61 1.64 16.31
N ASN A 68 1.95 2.35 17.22
CA ASN A 68 1.04 1.76 18.23
C ASN A 68 -0.38 1.56 17.66
N GLY A 69 -0.50 1.26 16.38
CA GLY A 69 -1.78 1.18 15.68
C GLY A 69 -1.64 1.34 14.17
N PRO A 70 -2.78 1.53 13.46
CA PRO A 70 -2.80 1.71 12.01
C PRO A 70 -1.92 2.88 11.56
N ALA A 71 -1.17 2.67 10.49
CA ALA A 71 -0.30 3.69 9.89
C ALA A 71 -0.59 3.81 8.40
N ARG A 72 -0.58 5.05 7.89
CA ARG A 72 -0.76 5.35 6.47
C ARG A 72 0.48 6.03 5.92
N VAL A 73 1.01 5.49 4.82
CA VAL A 73 2.11 6.08 4.08
C VAL A 73 1.56 6.73 2.80
N LEU A 74 1.78 8.03 2.65
CA LEU A 74 1.38 8.81 1.48
C LEU A 74 2.61 9.21 0.67
N GLY A 75 2.43 9.34 -0.64
CA GLY A 75 3.48 9.77 -1.56
C GLY A 75 2.97 9.77 -3.00
N GLY A 76 3.55 10.62 -3.85
CA GLY A 76 3.22 10.72 -5.27
C GLY A 76 3.41 9.39 -6.03
N ALA A 77 2.92 9.34 -7.27
CA ALA A 77 3.25 8.21 -8.15
C ALA A 77 4.78 8.07 -8.28
N GLY A 78 5.29 6.84 -8.32
CA GLY A 78 6.73 6.59 -8.46
C GLY A 78 7.60 6.81 -7.22
N THR A 79 7.08 7.32 -6.10
CA THR A 79 7.90 7.59 -4.89
C THR A 79 8.25 6.36 -4.04
N GLY A 80 8.26 5.16 -4.62
CA GLY A 80 8.70 3.94 -3.92
C GLY A 80 7.81 3.42 -2.79
N LYS A 81 6.52 3.78 -2.73
CA LYS A 81 5.59 3.30 -1.68
C LYS A 81 5.57 1.77 -1.55
N THR A 82 5.56 1.06 -2.67
CA THR A 82 5.62 -0.41 -2.69
C THR A 82 6.94 -0.91 -2.11
N VAL A 83 8.06 -0.24 -2.40
CA VAL A 83 9.37 -0.59 -1.83
C VAL A 83 9.36 -0.42 -0.31
N VAL A 84 8.81 0.70 0.20
CA VAL A 84 8.64 0.92 1.63
C VAL A 84 7.82 -0.20 2.27
N ALA A 85 6.70 -0.59 1.65
CA ALA A 85 5.87 -1.68 2.15
C ALA A 85 6.61 -3.02 2.18
N MET A 86 7.39 -3.35 1.14
CA MET A 86 8.18 -4.59 1.09
C MET A 86 9.25 -4.64 2.17
N HIS A 87 10.03 -3.56 2.34
CA HIS A 87 11.06 -3.48 3.37
C HIS A 87 10.46 -3.50 4.77
N ARG A 88 9.28 -2.92 4.96
CA ARG A 88 8.54 -3.01 6.21
C ARG A 88 8.05 -4.42 6.51
N ALA A 89 7.53 -5.14 5.51
CA ALA A 89 7.15 -6.54 5.67
C ALA A 89 8.35 -7.41 6.03
N LYS A 90 9.51 -7.20 5.39
CA LYS A 90 10.76 -7.87 5.74
C LYS A 90 11.15 -7.61 7.20
N MET A 91 11.22 -6.34 7.62
CA MET A 91 11.59 -5.97 8.98
C MET A 91 10.65 -6.60 10.01
N LEU A 92 9.34 -6.52 9.78
CA LEU A 92 8.35 -7.13 10.68
C LEU A 92 8.50 -8.66 10.73
N ALA A 93 8.85 -9.32 9.62
CA ALA A 93 9.05 -10.77 9.57
C ALA A 93 10.27 -11.22 10.39
N ALA A 94 11.32 -10.39 10.42
CA ALA A 94 12.51 -10.64 11.22
C ALA A 94 12.21 -10.60 12.72
N ASP A 95 11.37 -9.66 13.16
CA ASP A 95 10.99 -9.46 14.57
C ASP A 95 9.85 -10.38 15.05
N LEU A 96 9.20 -11.10 14.13
CA LEU A 96 8.06 -11.95 14.45
C LEU A 96 8.49 -13.27 15.14
N GLU A 97 7.67 -13.76 16.06
CA GLU A 97 7.79 -15.12 16.61
C GLU A 97 7.60 -16.20 15.52
N ALA A 98 7.94 -17.46 15.83
CA ALA A 98 8.04 -18.53 14.84
C ALA A 98 6.68 -18.90 14.18
N ASP A 99 5.57 -18.68 14.88
CA ASP A 99 4.20 -18.99 14.46
C ASP A 99 3.45 -17.78 13.88
N GLY A 100 3.99 -16.57 14.03
CA GLY A 100 3.36 -15.37 13.52
C GLY A 100 3.33 -15.32 11.97
N LYS A 101 2.35 -14.59 11.43
CA LYS A 101 2.20 -14.35 10.00
C LYS A 101 1.96 -12.87 9.69
N ILE A 102 2.47 -12.43 8.55
CA ILE A 102 2.24 -11.10 7.97
C ILE A 102 1.46 -11.27 6.68
N LEU A 103 0.32 -10.59 6.58
CA LEU A 103 -0.44 -10.50 5.33
C LEU A 103 0.03 -9.29 4.53
N PHE A 104 0.57 -9.52 3.34
CA PHE A 104 0.81 -8.50 2.34
C PHE A 104 -0.26 -8.62 1.26
N THR A 105 -1.18 -7.66 1.17
CA THR A 105 -2.23 -7.65 0.15
C THR A 105 -2.13 -6.48 -0.82
N THR A 106 -2.62 -6.69 -2.03
CA THR A 106 -2.70 -5.69 -3.08
C THR A 106 -3.93 -5.94 -3.97
N TYR A 107 -4.22 -5.04 -4.89
CA TYR A 107 -5.40 -5.13 -5.74
C TYR A 107 -5.27 -6.21 -6.83
N THR A 108 -4.20 -6.17 -7.62
CA THR A 108 -4.06 -7.07 -8.78
C THR A 108 -3.21 -8.30 -8.47
N LYS A 109 -3.56 -9.43 -9.10
CA LYS A 109 -2.78 -10.67 -9.03
C LYS A 109 -1.34 -10.48 -9.52
N ASN A 110 -1.14 -9.78 -10.64
CA ASN A 110 0.19 -9.56 -11.20
C ASN A 110 1.09 -8.76 -10.24
N LEU A 111 0.54 -7.73 -9.60
CA LEU A 111 1.30 -6.95 -8.62
C LEU A 111 1.67 -7.78 -7.38
N ALA A 112 0.80 -8.71 -6.96
CA ALA A 112 1.10 -9.62 -5.85
C ALA A 112 2.29 -10.53 -6.18
N GLU A 113 2.32 -11.13 -7.37
CA GLU A 113 3.44 -11.97 -7.82
C GLU A 113 4.73 -11.15 -8.01
N ASP A 114 4.64 -9.96 -8.60
CA ASP A 114 5.75 -9.02 -8.72
C ASP A 114 6.37 -8.68 -7.35
N ILE A 115 5.53 -8.41 -6.34
CA ILE A 115 5.97 -8.11 -4.97
C ILE A 115 6.65 -9.33 -4.35
N LYS A 116 6.10 -10.52 -4.57
CA LYS A 116 6.67 -11.78 -4.08
C LYS A 116 8.05 -12.06 -4.67
N GLU A 117 8.23 -11.82 -5.97
CA GLU A 117 9.55 -11.95 -6.61
C GLU A 117 10.56 -10.94 -6.06
N ASN A 118 10.15 -9.69 -5.83
CA ASN A 118 11.04 -8.67 -5.26
C ASN A 118 11.36 -8.94 -3.79
N LEU A 119 10.39 -9.43 -3.00
CA LEU A 119 10.61 -9.85 -1.62
C LEU A 119 11.60 -11.01 -1.52
N ARG A 120 11.53 -12.00 -2.43
CA ARG A 120 12.51 -13.10 -2.49
C ARG A 120 13.95 -12.64 -2.68
N LYS A 121 14.17 -11.47 -3.30
CA LYS A 121 15.53 -10.91 -3.50
C LYS A 121 16.08 -10.27 -2.23
N ILE A 122 15.22 -9.84 -1.31
CA ILE A 122 15.64 -9.10 -0.10
C ILE A 122 15.41 -9.86 1.20
N CYS A 123 14.51 -10.85 1.24
CA CYS A 123 14.20 -11.67 2.40
C CYS A 123 14.99 -12.99 2.38
N SER A 124 15.34 -13.48 3.56
CA SER A 124 15.74 -14.86 3.80
C SER A 124 14.56 -15.83 3.63
N ALA A 125 14.86 -17.13 3.53
CA ALA A 125 13.82 -18.16 3.42
C ALA A 125 12.89 -18.20 4.65
N GLU A 126 13.43 -17.97 5.85
CA GLU A 126 12.64 -17.95 7.09
C GLU A 126 11.74 -16.73 7.18
N GLU A 127 12.23 -15.53 6.81
CA GLU A 127 11.38 -14.34 6.70
C GLU A 127 10.27 -14.55 5.65
N MET A 128 10.61 -15.13 4.49
CA MET A 128 9.65 -15.35 3.42
C MET A 128 8.53 -16.31 3.82
N LYS A 129 8.81 -17.32 4.65
CA LYS A 129 7.78 -18.24 5.19
C LYS A 129 6.76 -17.52 6.07
N LYS A 130 7.14 -16.40 6.69
CA LYS A 130 6.26 -15.63 7.58
C LYS A 130 5.38 -14.62 6.82
N ILE A 131 5.65 -14.36 5.55
CA ILE A 131 4.92 -13.35 4.75
C ILE A 131 4.00 -14.05 3.73
N ASP A 132 2.70 -13.90 3.93
CA ASP A 132 1.68 -14.36 2.99
C ASP A 132 1.33 -13.22 2.02
N ILE A 133 1.68 -13.38 0.74
CA ILE A 133 1.44 -12.38 -0.31
C ILE A 133 0.32 -12.85 -1.23
N ILE A 134 -0.75 -12.08 -1.33
CA ILE A 134 -1.96 -12.45 -2.08
C ILE A 134 -2.74 -11.20 -2.48
N ASN A 135 -3.48 -11.23 -3.59
CA ASN A 135 -4.40 -10.12 -3.90
C ASN A 135 -5.68 -10.23 -3.06
N LEU A 136 -6.38 -9.10 -2.88
CA LEU A 136 -7.53 -9.01 -1.99
C LEU A 136 -8.64 -10.01 -2.36
N ASP A 137 -9.01 -10.11 -3.63
CA ASP A 137 -10.11 -10.98 -4.08
C ASP A 137 -9.82 -12.46 -3.79
N ALA A 138 -8.58 -12.91 -4.05
CA ALA A 138 -8.19 -14.29 -3.78
C ALA A 138 -8.14 -14.57 -2.28
N TRP A 139 -7.71 -13.60 -1.47
CA TRP A 139 -7.72 -13.73 -0.02
C TRP A 139 -9.15 -13.88 0.52
N VAL A 140 -10.07 -13.01 0.09
CA VAL A 140 -11.49 -13.08 0.47
C VAL A 140 -12.10 -14.40 0.03
N SER A 141 -11.82 -14.84 -1.19
CA SER A 141 -12.33 -16.11 -1.71
C SER A 141 -11.87 -17.32 -0.90
N ASN A 142 -10.58 -17.37 -0.57
CA ASN A 142 -10.02 -18.42 0.27
C ASN A 142 -10.60 -18.39 1.69
N PHE A 143 -10.80 -17.19 2.24
CA PHE A 143 -11.39 -17.03 3.57
C PHE A 143 -12.82 -17.57 3.62
N LEU A 144 -13.68 -17.16 2.68
CA LEU A 144 -15.09 -17.59 2.62
C LEU A 144 -15.21 -19.11 2.44
N ARG A 145 -14.43 -19.70 1.52
CA ARG A 145 -14.40 -21.15 1.31
C ARG A 145 -14.01 -21.92 2.58
N ARG A 146 -13.03 -21.43 3.35
CA ARG A 146 -12.62 -22.05 4.62
C ARG A 146 -13.71 -22.01 5.70
N GLN A 147 -14.61 -21.02 5.63
CA GLN A 147 -15.76 -20.91 6.52
C GLN A 147 -16.95 -21.76 6.04
N GLY A 148 -16.80 -22.56 4.99
CA GLY A 148 -17.86 -23.40 4.43
C GLY A 148 -18.86 -22.65 3.56
N TYR A 149 -18.56 -21.40 3.17
CA TYR A 149 -19.35 -20.68 2.18
C TYR A 149 -18.92 -21.12 0.79
N GLU A 150 -19.72 -21.98 0.18
CA GLU A 150 -19.66 -22.22 -1.25
C GLU A 150 -20.42 -21.10 -1.96
N TYR A 151 -19.69 -20.31 -2.75
CA TYR A 151 -20.28 -19.24 -3.53
C TYR A 151 -19.71 -19.28 -4.95
N GLN A 152 -20.60 -19.08 -5.92
CA GLN A 152 -20.24 -18.90 -7.32
C GLN A 152 -20.25 -17.40 -7.60
N ILE A 153 -19.12 -16.86 -8.08
CA ILE A 153 -19.12 -15.51 -8.60
C ILE A 153 -19.78 -15.57 -9.97
N VAL A 154 -20.93 -14.91 -10.08
CA VAL A 154 -21.69 -14.79 -11.32
C VAL A 154 -21.31 -13.50 -12.03
N TYR A 155 -21.24 -13.56 -13.36
CA TYR A 155 -20.93 -12.42 -14.21
C TYR A 155 -22.00 -12.26 -15.30
N ASP A 156 -22.21 -11.01 -15.73
CA ASP A 156 -23.04 -10.63 -16.88
C ASP A 156 -24.40 -11.36 -16.95
N GLU A 157 -24.59 -12.24 -17.93
CA GLU A 157 -25.85 -12.95 -18.19
C GLU A 157 -26.33 -13.82 -17.00
N GLU A 158 -25.40 -14.30 -16.16
CA GLU A 158 -25.74 -15.04 -14.95
C GLU A 158 -26.32 -14.13 -13.85
N VAL A 159 -25.96 -12.84 -13.86
CA VAL A 159 -26.50 -11.84 -12.94
C VAL A 159 -27.98 -11.58 -13.25
N ASP A 160 -28.37 -11.56 -14.52
CA ASP A 160 -29.78 -11.43 -14.93
C ASP A 160 -30.63 -12.62 -14.49
N LYS A 161 -30.04 -13.82 -14.43
CA LYS A 161 -30.72 -14.98 -13.86
C LYS A 161 -30.90 -14.82 -12.35
N ALA A 162 -29.86 -14.40 -11.64
CA ALA A 162 -29.93 -14.15 -10.20
C ALA A 162 -30.99 -13.08 -9.84
N TRP A 163 -31.10 -12.02 -10.64
CA TRP A 163 -32.15 -11.00 -10.50
C TRP A 163 -33.55 -11.56 -10.69
N ARG A 164 -33.76 -12.38 -11.73
CA ARG A 164 -35.07 -13.03 -11.96
C ARG A 164 -35.45 -13.95 -10.81
N ASP A 165 -34.51 -14.75 -10.31
CA ASP A 165 -34.73 -15.63 -9.18
C ASP A 165 -35.04 -14.83 -7.90
N ALA A 166 -34.30 -13.74 -7.64
CA ALA A 166 -34.53 -12.86 -6.49
C ALA A 166 -35.92 -12.18 -6.53
N ILE A 167 -36.33 -11.69 -7.70
CA ILE A 167 -37.66 -11.09 -7.90
C ILE A 167 -38.76 -12.14 -7.70
N ALA A 168 -38.57 -13.35 -8.23
CA ALA A 168 -39.53 -14.44 -8.05
C ALA A 168 -39.66 -14.85 -6.58
N ILE A 169 -38.56 -14.88 -5.82
CA ILE A 169 -38.55 -15.17 -4.38
C ILE A 169 -39.19 -14.05 -3.56
N ALA A 170 -38.96 -12.78 -3.93
CA ALA A 170 -39.53 -11.62 -3.24
C ALA A 170 -41.07 -11.63 -3.27
N GLY A 171 -41.68 -12.32 -4.25
CA GLY A 171 -43.06 -12.81 -4.20
C GLY A 171 -44.14 -11.73 -4.05
N GLY A 172 -43.82 -10.47 -4.33
CA GLY A 172 -44.71 -9.33 -4.11
C GLY A 172 -44.88 -8.46 -5.34
N ASP A 173 -45.91 -7.60 -5.29
CA ASP A 173 -46.15 -6.53 -6.27
C ASP A 173 -44.97 -5.55 -6.21
N LEU A 174 -44.04 -5.66 -7.15
CA LEU A 174 -42.90 -4.77 -7.22
C LEU A 174 -43.41 -3.34 -7.43
N SER A 175 -42.99 -2.42 -6.56
CA SER A 175 -43.39 -1.01 -6.67
C SER A 175 -42.77 -0.33 -7.91
N PHE A 176 -41.72 -0.91 -8.47
CA PHE A 176 -40.99 -0.42 -9.63
C PHE A 176 -40.71 -1.53 -10.66
N VAL A 177 -40.30 -1.15 -11.86
CA VAL A 177 -39.88 -2.10 -12.90
C VAL A 177 -38.54 -2.75 -12.56
N GLU A 178 -38.30 -3.99 -13.01
CA GLU A 178 -37.06 -4.75 -12.76
C GLU A 178 -35.78 -3.94 -13.03
N ASN A 179 -35.74 -3.21 -14.15
CA ASN A 179 -34.56 -2.41 -14.51
C ASN A 179 -34.24 -1.31 -13.50
N PHE A 180 -35.24 -0.78 -12.79
CA PHE A 180 -35.02 0.21 -11.75
C PHE A 180 -34.19 -0.38 -10.60
N TYR A 181 -34.54 -1.58 -10.13
CA TYR A 181 -33.81 -2.24 -9.04
C TYR A 181 -32.38 -2.63 -9.46
N LYS A 182 -32.20 -3.08 -10.71
CA LYS A 182 -30.86 -3.36 -11.26
C LYS A 182 -30.00 -2.09 -11.30
N ASP A 183 -30.57 -1.00 -11.82
CA ASP A 183 -29.88 0.27 -11.91
C ASP A 183 -29.55 0.86 -10.54
N GLU A 184 -30.47 0.76 -9.58
CA GLU A 184 -30.26 1.23 -8.21
C GLU A 184 -29.13 0.45 -7.53
N TRP A 185 -29.12 -0.88 -7.64
CA TRP A 185 -28.04 -1.71 -7.12
C TRP A 185 -26.68 -1.35 -7.70
N VAL A 186 -26.59 -1.06 -9.00
CA VAL A 186 -25.31 -0.73 -9.65
C VAL A 186 -24.84 0.70 -9.32
N LYS A 187 -25.77 1.64 -9.13
CA LYS A 187 -25.45 3.08 -9.02
C LYS A 187 -25.40 3.59 -7.58
N VAL A 188 -26.07 2.91 -6.64
CA VAL A 188 -26.28 3.41 -5.28
C VAL A 188 -25.66 2.52 -4.22
N VAL A 189 -25.71 1.20 -4.39
CA VAL A 189 -25.17 0.20 -3.46
C VAL A 189 -23.73 -0.14 -3.82
#